data_AF-A0A7X3SM67-F1
#
_entry.id   AF-A0A7X3SM67-F1
#
_cell.length_a   1.000
_cell.length_b   1.000
_cell.length_c   1.000
_cell.angle_alpha   90.00
_cell.angle_beta   90.00
_cell.angle_gamma   90.00
#
_symmetry.space_group_name_H-M   'P 1'
#
loop_
_entity.id
_entity.type
_entity.pdbx_description
1 polymer ?
#
loop_
_entity_poly.entity_id
_entity_poly.type
_entity_poly.pdbx_seq_one_letter_code
_entity_poly.pdbx_strand_id
1 'polypeptide(L)'
;MQIKTYFEKSLCESAGLFSLQKKQADLFLLSQTGLITYRQLALCNLHGKTETAGRLSLKTLEKDGLIQSRKLPNQHQNKYYFLTPKGRSILKSLFPPILLEYLQISLEKRLPAGTQQIYHRIRANDFYFVYIGSPKSHPVPWILEYPLKPLASPGKEAEPRCDGILITPHTKYYIEQDNNTQSENVILQKLQHYRQAGILRENETGNILIFCLAFPHKRSLTAKPSFSLYRVLLHFTKIWFIFEEDCKVPLDYRQFLQVLECSALKRTISANEIQVFQSLHSRHPEMDSLADVYTLKKMYLDDTSYSDMQDLDMDELFQKRVHSHFRRVYSEHPSLVSHALNGNPIFTVPNHRLPLYQPYIMPYEYDFPEQLLKCLLFNGLNTDGWEYQHPLRIIRQDQTELRFFQGFCHKKYGYIACEHLTIDLSSRIRIQKFFQSGTDAKTPVFLLLFSSVQNLTDIESLCKTPGKNTTVLMIDCSRPLHLNPPPAIFLADGSKLPVIFECDEFDGQLRIVTRKETC
;
A
#
# COMPACT_ATOMS: atom_id res chain seq x y z
N MET A 1 -10.68 5.52 -25.95
CA MET A 1 -10.59 6.70 -25.07
C MET A 1 -9.97 6.22 -23.75
N GLN A 2 -8.75 6.64 -23.40
CA GLN A 2 -8.15 6.23 -22.11
C GLN A 2 -8.88 6.94 -20.97
N ILE A 3 -9.39 6.17 -20.01
CA ILE A 3 -10.05 6.70 -18.82
C ILE A 3 -8.97 7.35 -17.95
N LYS A 4 -9.05 8.68 -17.77
CA LYS A 4 -8.18 9.41 -16.84
C LYS A 4 -8.48 8.98 -15.40
N THR A 5 -7.43 8.79 -14.60
CA THR A 5 -7.58 8.53 -13.16
C THR A 5 -8.16 9.75 -12.45
N TYR A 6 -8.69 9.57 -11.23
CA TYR A 6 -9.18 10.69 -10.43
C TYR A 6 -8.09 11.72 -10.15
N PHE A 7 -6.87 11.26 -9.84
CA PHE A 7 -5.70 12.12 -9.69
C PHE A 7 -5.45 13.00 -10.91
N GLU A 8 -5.49 12.44 -12.12
CA GLU A 8 -5.26 13.22 -13.35
C GLU A 8 -6.36 14.25 -13.58
N LYS A 9 -7.61 13.91 -13.26
CA LYS A 9 -8.74 14.83 -13.36
C LYS A 9 -8.59 15.97 -12.36
N SER A 10 -8.31 15.65 -11.10
CA SER A 10 -8.10 16.63 -10.04
C SER A 10 -6.87 17.51 -10.31
N LEU A 11 -5.78 16.96 -10.85
CA LEU A 11 -4.62 17.75 -11.26
C LEU A 11 -4.95 18.73 -12.40
N CYS A 12 -5.74 18.31 -13.38
CA CYS A 12 -6.21 19.22 -14.44
C CYS A 12 -7.02 20.36 -13.84
N GLU A 13 -7.96 20.05 -12.95
CA GLU A 13 -8.83 21.03 -12.28
C GLU A 13 -8.02 22.02 -11.44
N SER A 14 -7.15 21.54 -10.54
CA SER A 14 -6.29 22.39 -9.70
C SER A 14 -5.33 23.26 -10.51
N ALA A 15 -4.94 22.82 -11.71
CA ALA A 15 -4.08 23.58 -12.60
C ALA A 15 -4.84 24.54 -13.54
N GLY A 16 -6.18 24.53 -13.54
CA GLY A 16 -6.99 25.31 -14.49
C GLY A 16 -6.83 24.83 -15.95
N LEU A 17 -6.56 23.54 -16.15
CA LEU A 17 -6.31 22.94 -17.46
C LEU A 17 -7.49 22.07 -17.91
N PHE A 18 -7.87 22.17 -19.19
CA PHE A 18 -8.86 21.26 -19.77
C PHE A 18 -8.37 19.81 -19.82
N SER A 19 -7.07 19.61 -20.06
CA SER A 19 -6.49 18.29 -20.11
C SER A 19 -4.96 18.31 -19.93
N LEU A 20 -4.45 17.24 -19.32
CA LEU A 20 -3.03 16.91 -19.30
C LEU A 20 -2.76 15.67 -20.15
N GLN A 21 -1.66 15.70 -20.89
CA GLN A 21 -1.06 14.53 -21.51
C GLN A 21 -0.33 13.70 -20.44
N LYS A 22 -0.24 12.39 -20.61
CA LYS A 22 0.48 11.49 -19.69
C LYS A 22 1.90 11.94 -19.39
N LYS A 23 2.63 12.39 -20.41
CA LYS A 23 3.99 12.94 -20.29
C LYS A 23 4.05 14.16 -19.35
N GLN A 24 3.00 14.98 -19.32
CA GLN A 24 2.93 16.17 -18.45
C GLN A 24 2.64 15.77 -17.00
N ALA A 25 1.78 14.78 -16.79
CA ALA A 25 1.56 14.19 -15.46
C ALA A 25 2.87 13.59 -14.90
N ASP A 26 3.65 12.90 -15.73
CA ASP A 26 4.95 12.35 -15.29
C ASP A 26 5.97 13.42 -14.93
N LEU A 27 6.01 14.53 -15.68
CA LEU A 27 6.86 15.68 -15.33
C LEU A 27 6.41 16.28 -14.00
N PHE A 28 5.10 16.39 -13.75
CA PHE A 28 4.56 16.86 -12.48
C PHE A 28 5.03 15.95 -11.33
N LEU A 29 4.89 14.63 -11.48
CA LEU A 29 5.35 13.67 -10.47
C LEU A 29 6.84 13.83 -10.16
N LEU A 30 7.67 13.94 -11.20
CA LEU A 30 9.10 14.20 -11.08
C LEU A 30 9.43 15.51 -10.36
N SER A 31 8.59 16.53 -10.53
CA SER A 31 8.77 17.82 -9.85
C SER A 31 8.51 17.72 -8.35
N GLN A 32 7.53 16.90 -7.96
CA GLN A 32 7.18 16.65 -6.57
C GLN A 32 8.24 15.79 -5.88
N THR A 33 8.69 14.71 -6.55
CA THR A 33 9.53 13.67 -5.93
C THR A 33 11.02 13.85 -6.17
N GLY A 34 11.40 14.77 -7.06
CA GLY A 34 12.78 15.08 -7.49
C GLY A 34 13.46 13.98 -8.32
N LEU A 35 13.09 12.72 -8.11
CA LEU A 35 13.51 11.58 -8.91
C LEU A 35 12.40 10.53 -8.99
N ILE A 36 12.50 9.64 -9.99
CA ILE A 36 11.54 8.55 -10.19
C ILE A 36 12.22 7.31 -10.78
N THR A 37 11.64 6.15 -10.55
CA THR A 37 12.03 4.86 -11.14
C THR A 37 10.86 4.21 -11.90
N TYR A 38 11.12 3.18 -12.70
CA TYR A 38 10.06 2.45 -13.41
C TYR A 38 9.05 1.81 -12.44
N ARG A 39 9.55 1.25 -11.33
CA ARG A 39 8.72 0.62 -10.30
C ARG A 39 7.73 1.62 -9.69
N GLN A 40 8.19 2.84 -9.42
CA GLN A 40 7.35 3.89 -8.85
C GLN A 40 6.21 4.33 -9.77
N LEU A 41 6.45 4.39 -11.08
CA LEU A 41 5.38 4.64 -12.05
C LEU A 41 4.38 3.49 -12.14
N ALA A 42 4.79 2.26 -11.87
CA ALA A 42 3.85 1.14 -11.77
C ALA A 42 2.98 1.26 -10.52
N LEU A 43 3.54 1.71 -9.39
CA LEU A 43 2.81 1.89 -8.13
C LEU A 43 1.68 2.93 -8.22
N CYS A 44 1.84 4.00 -9.00
CA CYS A 44 0.81 5.03 -9.14
C CYS A 44 -0.34 4.66 -10.10
N ASN A 45 -0.25 3.53 -10.81
CA ASN A 45 -1.26 3.03 -11.74
C ASN A 45 -1.66 3.99 -12.90
N LEU A 46 -1.00 5.14 -13.06
CA LEU A 46 -1.33 6.12 -14.10
C LEU A 46 -1.13 5.57 -15.51
N HIS A 47 -0.14 4.68 -15.69
CA HIS A 47 0.16 4.03 -16.97
C HIS A 47 -0.25 2.55 -16.99
N GLY A 48 -1.06 2.13 -16.01
CA GLY A 48 -1.32 0.72 -15.70
C GLY A 48 -0.37 0.17 -14.64
N LYS A 49 -0.54 -1.12 -14.31
CA LYS A 49 0.12 -1.78 -13.16
C LYS A 49 1.52 -2.33 -13.44
N THR A 50 2.08 -2.11 -14.63
CA THR A 50 3.32 -2.78 -15.07
C THR A 50 4.51 -1.83 -15.16
N GLU A 51 5.69 -2.29 -14.77
CA GLU A 51 6.94 -1.53 -14.93
C GLU A 51 7.25 -1.23 -16.40
N THR A 52 6.81 -2.08 -17.32
CA THR A 52 6.99 -1.90 -18.77
C THR A 52 6.31 -0.63 -19.28
N ALA A 53 5.11 -0.33 -18.80
CA ALA A 53 4.39 0.89 -19.18
C ALA A 53 5.11 2.14 -18.66
N GLY A 54 5.52 2.14 -17.38
CA GLY A 54 6.33 3.22 -16.80
C GLY A 54 7.66 3.41 -17.53
N ARG A 55 8.31 2.32 -17.95
CA ARG A 55 9.54 2.37 -18.76
C ARG A 55 9.33 3.02 -20.12
N LEU A 56 8.24 2.72 -20.82
CA LEU A 56 7.93 3.35 -22.10
C LEU A 56 7.74 4.86 -21.93
N SER A 57 7.06 5.28 -20.87
CA SER A 57 6.84 6.71 -20.61
C SER A 57 8.14 7.47 -20.36
N LEU A 58 8.99 6.97 -19.44
CA LEU A 58 10.26 7.63 -19.13
C LEU A 58 11.22 7.66 -20.32
N LYS A 59 11.26 6.60 -21.14
CA LYS A 59 12.07 6.61 -22.37
C LYS A 59 11.63 7.68 -23.36
N THR A 60 10.33 7.95 -23.43
CA THR A 60 9.78 8.99 -24.31
C THR A 60 10.22 10.37 -23.83
N LEU A 61 10.08 10.65 -22.53
CA LEU A 61 10.56 11.89 -21.91
C LEU A 61 12.07 12.09 -22.02
N GLU A 62 12.84 11.00 -21.92
CA GLU A 62 14.31 11.01 -22.08
C GLU A 62 14.69 11.34 -23.53
N LYS A 63 14.02 10.74 -24.51
CA LYS A 63 14.21 11.05 -25.95
C LYS A 63 13.90 12.51 -26.27
N ASP A 64 12.87 13.08 -25.64
CA ASP A 64 12.48 14.49 -25.82
C ASP A 64 13.44 15.48 -25.11
N GLY A 65 14.43 14.96 -24.37
CA GLY A 65 15.40 15.73 -23.62
C GLY A 65 14.81 16.42 -22.39
N LEU A 66 13.67 15.95 -21.88
CA LEU A 66 12.98 16.56 -20.73
C LEU A 66 13.51 16.02 -19.40
N ILE A 67 14.00 14.78 -19.41
CA ILE A 67 14.58 14.11 -18.25
C ILE A 67 15.94 13.50 -18.61
N GLN A 68 16.75 13.25 -17.59
CA GLN A 68 18.02 12.54 -17.71
C GLN A 68 18.01 11.31 -16.80
N SER A 69 18.66 10.23 -17.22
CA SER A 69 18.81 9.01 -16.41
C SER A 69 20.21 8.83 -15.83
N ARG A 70 20.26 8.17 -14.66
CA ARG A 70 21.48 7.64 -14.06
C ARG A 70 21.22 6.20 -13.59
N LYS A 71 22.25 5.36 -13.60
CA LYS A 71 22.16 3.99 -13.11
C LYS A 71 22.20 3.97 -11.58
N LEU A 72 21.44 3.06 -10.97
CA LEU A 72 21.58 2.77 -9.55
C LEU A 72 22.88 1.97 -9.33
N PRO A 73 23.71 2.33 -8.33
CA PRO A 73 24.94 1.61 -8.02
C PRO A 73 24.63 0.15 -7.66
N ASN A 74 25.40 -0.79 -8.21
CA ASN A 74 25.25 -2.24 -8.00
C ASN A 74 23.96 -2.86 -8.57
N GLN A 75 23.15 -2.10 -9.33
CA GLN A 75 21.97 -2.60 -10.03
C GLN A 75 21.97 -2.16 -11.49
N HIS A 76 22.70 -2.89 -12.34
CA HIS A 76 22.94 -2.50 -13.74
C HIS A 76 21.66 -2.31 -14.58
N GLN A 77 20.55 -2.91 -14.16
CA GLN A 77 19.25 -2.82 -14.85
C GLN A 77 18.34 -1.69 -14.33
N ASN A 78 18.61 -1.15 -13.14
CA ASN A 78 17.74 -0.16 -12.52
C ASN A 78 18.28 1.25 -12.72
N LYS A 79 17.42 2.12 -13.26
CA LYS A 79 17.71 3.54 -13.49
C LYS A 79 16.79 4.39 -12.64
N TYR A 80 17.30 5.56 -12.25
CA TYR A 80 16.47 6.65 -11.77
C TYR A 80 16.56 7.83 -12.74
N TYR A 81 15.49 8.61 -12.79
CA TYR A 81 15.31 9.71 -13.72
C TYR A 81 15.05 10.99 -12.95
N PHE A 82 15.49 12.12 -13.51
CA PHE A 82 15.31 13.45 -12.93
C PHE A 82 15.20 14.51 -14.01
N LEU A 83 14.63 15.66 -13.65
CA LEU A 83 14.34 16.75 -14.58
C LEU A 83 15.62 17.43 -15.09
N THR A 84 15.67 17.67 -16.40
CA THR A 84 16.64 18.59 -17.03
C THR A 84 16.18 20.04 -16.89
N PRO A 85 17.03 21.05 -17.19
CA PRO A 85 16.60 22.44 -17.29
C PRO A 85 15.43 22.65 -18.28
N LYS A 86 15.44 21.92 -19.40
CA LYS A 86 14.35 21.95 -20.40
C LYS A 86 13.04 21.43 -19.79
N GLY A 87 13.08 20.30 -19.08
CA GLY A 87 11.91 19.74 -18.38
C GLY A 87 11.35 20.70 -17.31
N ARG A 88 12.23 21.36 -16.54
CA ARG A 88 11.83 22.37 -15.54
C ARG A 88 11.16 23.58 -16.18
N SER A 89 11.65 24.03 -17.32
CA SER A 89 11.05 25.16 -18.06
C SER A 89 9.61 24.84 -18.52
N ILE A 90 9.38 23.62 -19.03
CA ILE A 90 8.04 23.17 -19.41
C ILE A 90 7.09 23.13 -18.21
N LEU A 91 7.56 22.69 -17.05
CA LEU A 91 6.73 22.67 -15.84
C LEU A 91 6.34 24.08 -15.38
N LYS A 92 7.28 25.03 -15.44
CA LYS A 92 7.02 26.45 -15.11
C LYS A 92 5.99 27.07 -16.04
N SER A 93 5.95 26.69 -17.32
CA SER A 93 4.96 27.21 -18.26
C SER A 93 3.62 26.49 -18.19
N LEU A 94 3.61 25.23 -17.77
CA LEU A 94 2.39 24.40 -17.76
C LEU A 94 1.54 24.58 -16.51
N PHE A 95 2.16 24.72 -15.33
CA PHE A 95 1.45 24.80 -14.06
C PHE A 95 1.47 26.23 -13.51
N PRO A 96 0.34 26.74 -13.00
CA PRO A 96 0.29 28.10 -12.46
C PRO A 96 1.19 28.20 -11.20
N PRO A 97 1.89 29.33 -11.00
CA PRO A 97 2.79 29.51 -9.86
C PRO A 97 2.13 29.25 -8.50
N ILE A 98 0.86 29.65 -8.36
CA ILE A 98 0.09 29.48 -7.12
C ILE A 98 -0.12 28.00 -6.76
N LEU A 99 -0.28 27.13 -7.77
CA LEU A 99 -0.41 25.69 -7.54
C LEU A 99 0.94 25.09 -7.12
N LEU A 100 2.03 25.50 -7.77
CA LEU A 100 3.37 25.04 -7.44
C LEU A 100 3.77 25.45 -6.01
N GLU A 101 3.39 26.67 -5.61
CA GLU A 101 3.59 27.18 -4.26
C GLU A 101 2.74 26.42 -3.23
N TYR A 102 1.45 26.23 -3.50
CA TYR A 102 0.54 25.45 -2.66
C TYR A 102 1.07 24.03 -2.41
N LEU A 103 1.55 23.36 -3.46
CA LEU A 103 2.11 22.01 -3.39
C LEU A 103 3.55 21.96 -2.85
N GLN A 104 4.15 23.12 -2.58
CA GLN A 104 5.53 23.28 -2.11
C GLN A 104 6.58 22.65 -3.04
N ILE A 105 6.36 22.76 -4.35
CA ILE A 105 7.25 22.23 -5.38
C ILE A 105 8.47 23.14 -5.55
N SER A 106 9.65 22.62 -5.21
CA SER A 106 10.92 23.25 -5.56
C SER A 106 11.50 22.65 -6.85
N LEU A 107 11.35 23.37 -7.96
CA LEU A 107 11.87 22.93 -9.27
C LEU A 107 13.41 22.93 -9.35
N GLU A 108 14.08 23.53 -8.37
CA GLU A 108 15.54 23.61 -8.33
C GLU A 108 16.20 22.56 -7.43
N LYS A 109 15.40 21.63 -6.89
CA LYS A 109 15.88 20.61 -5.97
C LYS A 109 17.05 19.82 -6.58
N ARG A 110 18.17 19.82 -5.86
CA ARG A 110 19.37 19.08 -6.26
C ARG A 110 19.18 17.59 -5.96
N LEU A 111 19.81 16.77 -6.79
CA LEU A 111 19.92 15.35 -6.51
C LEU A 111 20.80 15.12 -5.27
N PRO A 112 20.52 14.09 -4.45
CA PRO A 112 21.43 13.69 -3.40
C PRO A 112 22.78 13.28 -4.00
N ALA A 113 23.86 13.62 -3.31
CA ALA A 113 25.21 13.27 -3.76
C ALA A 113 25.56 11.80 -3.43
N GLY A 114 25.02 11.25 -2.34
CA GLY A 114 25.35 9.91 -1.86
C GLY A 114 24.41 8.82 -2.38
N THR A 115 24.97 7.66 -2.74
CA THR A 115 24.23 6.45 -3.16
C THR A 115 23.15 6.04 -2.16
N GLN A 116 23.48 6.02 -0.85
CA GLN A 116 22.52 5.65 0.18
C GLN A 116 21.35 6.63 0.27
N GLN A 117 21.61 7.93 0.12
CA GLN A 117 20.57 8.96 0.11
C GLN A 117 19.65 8.84 -1.12
N ILE A 118 20.18 8.41 -2.28
CA ILE A 118 19.36 8.13 -3.46
C ILE A 118 18.42 6.96 -3.20
N TYR A 119 18.92 5.84 -2.67
CA TYR A 119 18.09 4.68 -2.33
C TYR A 119 17.01 5.05 -1.31
N HIS A 120 17.41 5.80 -0.29
CA HIS A 120 16.52 6.28 0.76
C HIS A 120 15.41 7.19 0.22
N ARG A 121 15.75 8.16 -0.65
CA ARG A 121 14.75 9.00 -1.33
C ARG A 121 13.83 8.20 -2.23
N ILE A 122 14.35 7.23 -2.99
CA ILE A 122 13.51 6.33 -3.80
C ILE A 122 12.51 5.61 -2.89
N ARG A 123 12.98 4.99 -1.81
CA ARG A 123 12.10 4.20 -0.93
C ARG A 123 11.09 5.06 -0.16
N ALA A 124 11.47 6.24 0.30
CA ALA A 124 10.54 7.18 0.92
C ALA A 124 9.43 7.62 -0.07
N ASN A 125 9.80 7.90 -1.33
CA ASN A 125 8.86 8.25 -2.38
C ASN A 125 7.85 7.13 -2.68
N ASP A 126 8.18 5.85 -2.43
CA ASP A 126 7.24 4.73 -2.67
C ASP A 126 5.91 4.98 -1.93
N PHE A 127 5.92 5.58 -0.74
CA PHE A 127 4.70 5.95 -0.01
C PHE A 127 3.80 6.90 -0.82
N TYR A 128 4.38 7.97 -1.38
CA TYR A 128 3.64 8.93 -2.19
C TYR A 128 3.13 8.34 -3.51
N PHE A 129 3.92 7.48 -4.16
CA PHE A 129 3.49 6.83 -5.40
C PHE A 129 2.33 5.87 -5.18
N VAL A 130 2.28 5.15 -4.06
CA VAL A 130 1.13 4.31 -3.71
C VAL A 130 -0.09 5.17 -3.39
N TYR A 131 0.08 6.31 -2.71
CA TYR A 131 -0.99 7.28 -2.49
C TYR A 131 -1.62 7.73 -3.83
N ILE A 132 -0.82 8.12 -4.81
CA ILE A 132 -1.32 8.51 -6.15
C ILE A 132 -2.09 7.36 -6.84
N GLY A 133 -1.73 6.11 -6.53
CA GLY A 133 -2.45 4.93 -7.01
C GLY A 133 -3.86 4.78 -6.44
N SER A 134 -4.24 5.53 -5.39
CA SER A 134 -5.57 5.48 -4.77
C SER A 134 -6.65 6.01 -5.73
N PRO A 135 -7.85 5.37 -5.76
CA PRO A 135 -8.98 5.82 -6.58
C PRO A 135 -9.46 7.25 -6.31
N LYS A 136 -9.22 7.79 -5.12
CA LYS A 136 -9.62 9.15 -4.71
C LYS A 136 -8.44 10.10 -4.46
N SER A 137 -7.24 9.72 -4.89
CA SER A 137 -6.05 10.55 -4.72
C SER A 137 -6.12 11.83 -5.55
N HIS A 138 -5.62 12.92 -4.96
CA HIS A 138 -5.57 14.23 -5.60
C HIS A 138 -4.19 14.86 -5.36
N PRO A 139 -3.83 15.93 -6.09
CA PRO A 139 -2.57 16.63 -5.86
C PRO A 139 -2.56 17.21 -4.44
N VAL A 140 -1.59 16.77 -3.65
CA VAL A 140 -1.35 17.22 -2.29
C VAL A 140 0.15 17.49 -2.06
N PRO A 141 0.53 18.37 -1.12
CA PRO A 141 1.92 18.60 -0.80
C PRO A 141 2.63 17.31 -0.37
N TRP A 142 3.76 17.03 -1.03
CA TRP A 142 4.72 15.97 -0.68
C TRP A 142 6.09 16.62 -0.59
N ILE A 143 6.58 16.79 0.64
CA ILE A 143 7.78 17.59 0.92
C ILE A 143 8.86 16.65 1.44
N LEU A 144 9.86 16.40 0.60
CA LEU A 144 11.03 15.60 0.98
C LEU A 144 11.99 16.38 1.88
N GLU A 145 12.59 15.67 2.84
CA GLU A 145 13.59 16.19 3.79
C GLU A 145 13.05 17.34 4.64
N TYR A 146 11.85 17.16 5.20
CA TYR A 146 11.15 18.19 5.96
C TYR A 146 11.82 18.44 7.32
N PRO A 147 12.20 19.69 7.65
CA PRO A 147 12.86 20.01 8.91
C PRO A 147 11.90 19.88 10.09
N LEU A 148 12.34 19.19 11.14
CA LEU A 148 11.65 19.09 12.42
C LEU A 148 12.14 20.24 13.30
N LYS A 149 11.45 21.38 13.24
CA LYS A 149 11.80 22.55 14.07
C LYS A 149 11.47 22.25 15.54
N PRO A 150 12.46 22.21 16.46
CA PRO A 150 12.17 22.03 17.87
C PRO A 150 11.40 23.24 18.42
N LEU A 151 10.50 23.01 19.38
CA LEU A 151 9.77 24.10 20.06
C LEU A 151 10.67 24.96 20.96
N ALA A 152 11.88 24.49 21.26
CA ALA A 152 12.97 25.29 21.80
C ALA A 152 14.28 24.50 21.66
N SER A 153 15.27 25.04 20.96
CA SER A 153 16.69 25.09 21.37
C SER A 153 17.56 25.71 20.26
N PRO A 154 18.37 26.73 20.58
CA PRO A 154 19.44 27.22 19.72
C PRO A 154 20.70 26.35 19.89
N GLY A 155 21.28 25.88 18.79
CA GLY A 155 22.54 25.13 18.81
C GLY A 155 22.92 24.60 17.43
N LYS A 156 24.22 24.67 17.08
CA LYS A 156 24.82 24.46 15.74
C LYS A 156 24.81 23.01 15.21
N GLU A 157 23.87 22.16 15.59
CA GLU A 157 23.70 20.86 14.94
C GLU A 157 22.76 20.97 13.74
N ALA A 158 22.95 20.12 12.73
CA ALA A 158 22.03 20.06 11.60
C ALA A 158 20.63 19.71 12.11
N GLU A 159 19.63 20.51 11.76
CA GLU A 159 18.25 20.32 12.25
C GLU A 159 17.77 18.90 11.94
N PRO A 160 17.16 18.19 12.91
CA PRO A 160 16.57 16.88 12.66
C PRO A 160 15.52 17.02 11.56
N ARG A 161 15.40 16.00 10.71
CA ARG A 161 14.52 16.05 9.54
C ARG A 161 13.80 14.73 9.33
N CYS A 162 12.59 14.85 8.83
CA CYS A 162 11.75 13.78 8.32
C CYS A 162 12.08 13.52 6.85
N ASP A 163 12.06 12.26 6.40
CA ASP A 163 12.44 11.91 5.03
C ASP A 163 11.42 12.40 4.00
N GLY A 164 10.14 12.38 4.36
CA GLY A 164 9.08 13.00 3.58
C GLY A 164 7.84 13.26 4.41
N ILE A 165 7.13 14.36 4.13
CA ILE A 165 5.83 14.64 4.71
C ILE A 165 4.78 14.71 3.61
N LEU A 166 3.68 13.99 3.78
CA LEU A 166 2.48 14.09 2.96
C LEU A 166 1.42 14.86 3.73
N ILE A 167 0.86 15.92 3.15
CA ILE A 167 -0.14 16.77 3.82
C ILE A 167 -1.47 16.62 3.09
N THR A 168 -2.44 15.95 3.69
CA THR A 168 -3.79 15.81 3.12
C THR A 168 -4.76 16.78 3.82
N PRO A 169 -6.00 16.93 3.32
CA PRO A 169 -7.03 17.69 4.04
C PRO A 169 -7.36 17.13 5.43
N HIS A 170 -7.04 15.86 5.69
CA HIS A 170 -7.41 15.18 6.92
C HIS A 170 -6.24 15.10 7.92
N THR A 171 -5.02 14.84 7.45
CA THR A 171 -3.89 14.48 8.30
C THR A 171 -2.55 14.86 7.67
N LYS A 172 -1.54 15.10 8.51
CA LYS A 172 -0.13 15.19 8.12
C LYS A 172 0.58 13.87 8.43
N TYR A 173 1.14 13.25 7.40
CA TYR A 173 1.83 11.98 7.50
C TYR A 173 3.33 12.19 7.39
N TYR A 174 4.04 11.95 8.49
CA TYR A 174 5.50 12.02 8.58
C TYR A 174 6.09 10.65 8.27
N ILE A 175 6.88 10.57 7.19
CA ILE A 175 7.44 9.34 6.66
C ILE A 175 8.92 9.27 6.99
N GLU A 176 9.30 8.20 7.69
CA GLU A 176 10.68 7.83 8.00
C GLU A 176 11.03 6.56 7.24
N GLN A 177 12.04 6.60 6.40
CA GLN A 177 12.50 5.42 5.69
C GLN A 177 13.61 4.73 6.47
N ASP A 178 13.49 3.41 6.64
CA ASP A 178 14.54 2.55 7.15
C ASP A 178 14.84 1.45 6.12
N ASN A 179 16.08 1.40 5.64
CA ASN A 179 16.54 0.38 4.69
C ASN A 179 17.08 -0.86 5.41
N ASN A 180 16.54 -1.16 6.60
CA ASN A 180 17.02 -2.18 7.52
C ASN A 180 18.48 -1.94 7.99
N THR A 181 18.82 -0.68 8.24
CA THR A 181 20.19 -0.27 8.61
C THR A 181 20.25 0.58 9.88
N GLN A 182 19.14 1.15 10.33
CA GLN A 182 19.14 2.02 11.51
C GLN A 182 19.26 1.17 12.80
N SER A 183 20.06 1.60 13.76
CA SER A 183 20.08 0.94 15.08
C SER A 183 18.84 1.33 15.89
N GLU A 184 18.53 0.55 16.92
CA GLU A 184 17.45 0.87 17.87
C GLU A 184 17.64 2.28 18.47
N ASN A 185 18.86 2.62 18.87
CA ASN A 185 19.18 3.95 19.41
C ASN A 185 18.85 5.10 18.43
N VAL A 186 19.09 4.92 17.13
CA VAL A 186 18.74 5.92 16.11
C VAL A 186 17.22 6.09 16.01
N ILE A 187 16.46 5.00 16.08
CA ILE A 187 15.00 5.04 16.06
C ILE A 187 14.45 5.77 17.30
N LEU A 188 14.98 5.45 18.48
CA LEU A 188 14.60 6.13 19.74
C LEU A 188 14.93 7.62 19.70
N GLN A 189 16.10 8.00 19.20
CA GLN A 189 16.47 9.41 19.01
C GLN A 189 15.52 10.13 18.06
N LYS A 190 15.09 9.50 16.96
CA LYS A 190 14.09 10.08 16.05
C LYS A 190 12.78 10.34 16.79
N LEU A 191 12.25 9.36 17.51
CA LEU A 191 11.01 9.51 18.28
C LEU A 191 11.11 10.66 19.30
N GLN A 192 12.27 10.81 19.94
CA GLN A 192 12.56 11.93 20.82
C GLN A 192 12.50 13.28 20.09
N HIS A 193 13.07 13.39 18.88
CA HIS A 193 13.00 14.60 18.07
C HIS A 193 11.57 14.94 17.65
N TYR A 194 10.77 13.95 17.23
CA TYR A 194 9.36 14.15 16.90
C TYR A 194 8.56 14.65 18.12
N ARG A 195 8.86 14.14 19.32
CA ARG A 195 8.25 14.62 20.56
C ARG A 195 8.64 16.08 20.86
N GLN A 196 9.90 16.44 20.70
CA GLN A 196 10.42 17.80 20.92
C GLN A 196 9.88 18.81 19.90
N ALA A 197 9.64 18.37 18.66
CA ALA A 197 8.98 19.14 17.62
C ALA A 197 7.46 19.28 17.83
N GLY A 198 6.92 18.64 18.87
CA GLY A 198 5.50 18.70 19.23
C GLY A 198 4.60 17.74 18.48
N ILE A 199 5.14 16.91 17.58
CA ILE A 199 4.36 16.06 16.67
C ILE A 199 3.71 14.89 17.41
N LEU A 200 4.41 14.32 18.41
CA LEU A 200 3.93 13.19 19.23
C LEU A 200 3.42 13.62 20.61
N ARG A 201 2.84 14.82 20.72
CA ARG A 201 2.23 15.29 21.98
C ARG A 201 0.90 14.61 22.24
N GLU A 202 0.45 14.70 23.49
CA GLU A 202 -0.81 14.10 23.95
C GLU A 202 -2.03 14.77 23.29
N ASN A 203 -2.06 16.10 23.23
CA ASN A 203 -3.20 16.87 22.75
C ASN A 203 -3.19 17.14 21.24
N GLU A 204 -2.14 16.72 20.55
CA GLU A 204 -2.03 16.89 19.10
C GLU A 204 -2.78 15.75 18.41
N THR A 205 -3.72 16.14 17.55
CA THR A 205 -4.49 15.24 16.69
C THR A 205 -4.26 15.66 15.25
N GLY A 206 -4.20 14.69 14.32
CA GLY A 206 -3.98 14.97 12.90
C GLY A 206 -2.53 14.92 12.42
N ASN A 207 -1.59 14.47 13.25
CA ASN A 207 -0.24 14.08 12.81
C ASN A 207 -0.05 12.57 13.00
N ILE A 208 0.48 11.88 11.99
CA ILE A 208 0.78 10.45 12.04
C ILE A 208 2.23 10.21 11.63
N LEU A 209 2.98 9.49 12.46
CA LEU A 209 4.36 9.08 12.17
C LEU A 209 4.39 7.64 11.63
N ILE A 210 5.12 7.44 10.53
CA ILE A 210 5.17 6.18 9.80
C ILE A 210 6.63 5.83 9.49
N PHE A 211 7.09 4.70 10.01
CA PHE A 211 8.35 4.08 9.62
C PHE A 211 8.13 3.08 8.48
N CYS A 212 8.58 3.46 7.28
CA CYS A 212 8.58 2.62 6.10
C CYS A 212 9.84 1.75 6.07
N LEU A 213 9.68 0.43 6.20
CA LEU A 213 10.76 -0.53 6.31
C LEU A 213 10.99 -1.22 4.96
N ALA A 214 12.16 -0.99 4.36
CA ALA A 214 12.57 -1.66 3.13
C ALA A 214 13.64 -2.71 3.42
N PHE A 215 13.44 -3.91 2.90
CA PHE A 215 14.42 -4.99 2.98
C PHE A 215 15.02 -5.24 1.58
N PRO A 216 16.32 -5.53 1.48
CA PRO A 216 16.93 -5.90 0.21
C PRO A 216 16.44 -7.29 -0.21
N HIS A 217 16.06 -7.45 -1.48
CA HIS A 217 15.79 -8.77 -2.05
C HIS A 217 17.09 -9.59 -2.01
N LYS A 218 17.14 -10.64 -1.18
CA LYS A 218 18.34 -11.48 -0.99
C LYS A 218 18.65 -12.41 -2.16
N ARG A 219 17.71 -12.64 -3.08
CA ARG A 219 17.90 -13.58 -4.20
C ARG A 219 18.26 -12.87 -5.50
N SER A 220 19.35 -13.33 -6.12
CA SER A 220 19.56 -13.23 -7.57
C SER A 220 18.29 -13.72 -8.25
N LEU A 221 17.65 -12.85 -9.04
CA LEU A 221 16.57 -13.24 -9.94
C LEU A 221 17.01 -14.49 -10.71
N THR A 222 16.50 -15.66 -10.34
CA THR A 222 16.43 -16.80 -11.26
C THR A 222 15.81 -16.24 -12.53
N ALA A 223 16.56 -16.35 -13.64
CA ALA A 223 16.39 -15.51 -14.82
C ALA A 223 14.90 -15.33 -15.17
N LYS A 224 14.38 -14.10 -14.96
CA LYS A 224 13.06 -13.72 -15.46
C LYS A 224 12.97 -14.23 -16.90
N PRO A 225 11.92 -14.99 -17.28
CA PRO A 225 11.76 -15.36 -18.67
C PRO A 225 11.81 -14.08 -19.50
N SER A 226 12.65 -14.08 -20.52
CA SER A 226 12.99 -12.84 -21.24
C SER A 226 11.71 -12.23 -21.83
N PHE A 227 11.58 -10.90 -21.79
CA PHE A 227 10.43 -10.20 -22.40
C PHE A 227 10.21 -10.58 -23.87
N SER A 228 11.24 -11.07 -24.55
CA SER A 228 11.15 -11.71 -25.88
C SER A 228 10.20 -12.91 -25.91
N LEU A 229 10.19 -13.77 -24.89
CA LEU A 229 9.27 -14.92 -24.82
C LEU A 229 7.81 -14.45 -24.71
N TYR A 230 7.55 -13.45 -23.86
CA TYR A 230 6.22 -12.82 -23.79
C TYR A 230 5.79 -12.23 -25.13
N ARG A 231 6.68 -11.53 -25.84
CA ARG A 231 6.36 -10.97 -27.16
C ARG A 231 6.02 -12.06 -28.18
N VAL A 232 6.72 -13.18 -28.17
CA VAL A 232 6.42 -14.35 -29.01
C VAL A 232 5.01 -14.88 -28.67
N LEU A 233 4.72 -15.16 -27.39
CA LEU A 233 3.39 -15.61 -26.96
C LEU A 233 2.28 -14.61 -27.34
N LEU A 234 2.53 -13.30 -27.21
CA LEU A 234 1.56 -12.26 -27.62
C LEU A 234 1.33 -12.24 -29.13
N HIS A 235 2.37 -12.44 -29.94
CA HIS A 235 2.26 -12.47 -31.39
C HIS A 235 1.48 -13.71 -31.85
N PHE A 236 1.85 -14.88 -31.34
CA PHE A 236 1.20 -16.14 -31.68
C PHE A 236 -0.25 -16.22 -31.19
N THR A 237 -0.58 -15.71 -29.99
CA THR A 237 -1.98 -15.65 -29.54
C THR A 237 -2.88 -14.81 -30.44
N LYS A 238 -2.36 -13.73 -31.04
CA LYS A 238 -3.14 -12.93 -31.99
C LYS A 238 -3.40 -13.67 -33.29
N ILE A 239 -2.40 -14.37 -33.82
CA ILE A 239 -2.51 -15.12 -35.07
C ILE A 239 -3.43 -16.33 -34.89
N TRP A 240 -3.28 -17.05 -33.77
CA TRP A 240 -4.11 -18.20 -33.43
C TRP A 240 -5.58 -17.79 -33.26
N PHE A 241 -5.84 -16.66 -32.59
CA PHE A 241 -7.20 -16.10 -32.50
C PHE A 241 -7.80 -15.79 -33.88
N ILE A 242 -7.02 -15.21 -34.80
CA ILE A 242 -7.49 -14.92 -36.18
C ILE A 242 -7.86 -16.23 -36.89
N PHE A 243 -7.06 -17.28 -36.75
CA PHE A 243 -7.35 -18.56 -37.40
C PHE A 243 -8.57 -19.27 -36.82
N GLU A 244 -8.79 -19.22 -35.50
CA GLU A 244 -10.01 -19.79 -34.91
C GLU A 244 -11.27 -19.04 -35.36
N GLU A 245 -11.20 -17.71 -35.50
CA GLU A 245 -12.30 -16.89 -36.05
C GLU A 245 -12.56 -17.23 -37.54
N ASP A 246 -11.50 -17.35 -38.35
CA ASP A 246 -11.61 -17.65 -39.78
C ASP A 246 -12.10 -19.09 -40.03
N CYS A 247 -11.60 -20.06 -39.26
CA CYS A 247 -11.98 -21.47 -39.38
C CYS A 247 -13.30 -21.81 -38.66
N LYS A 248 -13.80 -20.91 -37.79
CA LYS A 248 -14.97 -21.11 -36.91
C LYS A 248 -14.91 -22.37 -36.05
N VAL A 249 -13.71 -22.85 -35.77
CA VAL A 249 -13.45 -24.01 -34.92
C VAL A 249 -12.23 -23.73 -34.04
N PRO A 250 -12.21 -24.19 -32.78
CA PRO A 250 -11.01 -24.14 -31.96
C PRO A 250 -9.93 -25.03 -32.57
N LEU A 251 -8.68 -24.57 -32.51
CA LEU A 251 -7.53 -25.28 -33.06
C LEU A 251 -6.65 -25.78 -31.91
N ASP A 252 -6.19 -27.02 -32.00
CA ASP A 252 -5.08 -27.50 -31.17
C ASP A 252 -3.72 -27.00 -31.69
N TYR A 253 -2.64 -27.16 -30.91
CA TYR A 253 -1.32 -26.62 -31.27
C TYR A 253 -0.81 -27.14 -32.61
N ARG A 254 -1.06 -28.42 -32.92
CA ARG A 254 -0.61 -29.02 -34.17
C ARG A 254 -1.41 -28.49 -35.35
N GLN A 255 -2.72 -28.41 -35.20
CA GLN A 255 -3.64 -27.85 -36.20
C GLN A 255 -3.30 -26.38 -36.46
N PHE A 256 -3.06 -25.59 -35.42
CA PHE A 256 -2.62 -24.20 -35.52
C PHE A 256 -1.33 -24.08 -36.35
N LEU A 257 -0.31 -24.91 -36.07
CA LEU A 257 0.93 -24.88 -36.85
C LEU A 257 0.71 -25.27 -38.32
N GLN A 258 -0.17 -26.24 -38.59
CA GLN A 258 -0.51 -26.63 -39.96
C GLN A 258 -1.22 -25.50 -40.72
N VAL A 259 -2.19 -24.83 -40.09
CA VAL A 259 -2.89 -23.68 -40.66
C VAL A 259 -1.91 -22.52 -40.89
N LEU A 260 -1.01 -22.27 -39.94
CA LEU A 260 0.01 -21.25 -40.05
C LEU A 260 0.96 -21.52 -41.22
N GLU A 261 1.41 -22.75 -41.39
CA GLU A 261 2.29 -23.17 -42.49
C GLU A 261 1.68 -22.89 -43.87
N CYS A 262 0.36 -23.06 -44.00
CA CYS A 262 -0.39 -22.82 -45.22
C CYS A 262 -0.88 -21.37 -45.38
N SER A 263 -0.66 -20.49 -44.40
CA SER A 263 -1.21 -19.13 -44.37
C SER A 263 -0.22 -18.07 -44.86
N ALA A 264 -0.75 -17.02 -45.49
CA ALA A 264 0.02 -15.82 -45.83
C ALA A 264 0.59 -15.11 -44.59
N LEU A 265 -0.04 -15.28 -43.41
CA LEU A 265 0.42 -14.72 -42.14
C LEU A 265 1.76 -15.31 -41.67
N LYS A 266 2.19 -16.47 -42.19
CA LYS A 266 3.53 -17.01 -41.91
C LYS A 266 4.64 -16.00 -42.23
N ARG A 267 4.45 -15.19 -43.27
CA ARG A 267 5.42 -14.18 -43.72
C ARG A 267 5.64 -13.05 -42.70
N THR A 268 4.73 -12.87 -41.75
CA THR A 268 4.85 -11.86 -40.69
C THR A 268 5.63 -12.37 -39.48
N ILE A 269 6.03 -13.65 -39.47
CA ILE A 269 6.74 -14.29 -38.35
C ILE A 269 8.16 -14.67 -38.79
N SER A 270 9.16 -14.33 -37.99
CA SER A 270 10.54 -14.76 -38.25
C SER A 270 10.78 -16.23 -37.90
N ALA A 271 11.73 -16.88 -38.56
CA ALA A 271 12.11 -18.27 -38.27
C ALA A 271 12.52 -18.47 -36.80
N ASN A 272 13.17 -17.46 -36.20
CA ASN A 272 13.54 -17.48 -34.79
C ASN A 272 12.30 -17.43 -33.86
N GLU A 273 11.27 -16.64 -34.20
CA GLU A 273 10.03 -16.62 -33.42
C GLU A 273 9.30 -17.97 -33.47
N ILE A 274 9.28 -18.64 -34.62
CA ILE A 274 8.72 -20.00 -34.77
C ILE A 274 9.49 -20.99 -33.89
N GLN A 275 10.83 -20.98 -33.96
CA GLN A 275 11.67 -21.87 -33.15
C GLN A 275 11.49 -21.62 -31.65
N VAL A 276 11.38 -20.36 -31.23
CA VAL A 276 11.14 -19.99 -29.83
C VAL A 276 9.75 -20.49 -29.39
N PHE A 277 8.72 -20.32 -30.21
CA PHE A 277 7.37 -20.81 -29.90
C PHE A 277 7.32 -22.34 -29.77
N GLN A 278 7.98 -23.05 -30.68
CA GLN A 278 8.11 -24.51 -30.61
C GLN A 278 8.88 -24.95 -29.37
N SER A 279 9.98 -24.29 -29.04
CA SER A 279 10.73 -24.56 -27.81
C SER A 279 9.92 -24.26 -26.55
N LEU A 280 9.00 -23.30 -26.57
CA LEU A 280 8.09 -23.01 -25.47
C LEU A 280 7.08 -24.15 -25.29
N HIS A 281 6.45 -24.61 -26.38
CA HIS A 281 5.55 -25.77 -26.33
C HIS A 281 6.25 -27.03 -25.82
N SER A 282 7.51 -27.28 -26.21
CA SER A 282 8.27 -28.44 -25.70
C SER A 282 8.52 -28.38 -24.18
N ARG A 283 8.56 -27.18 -23.60
CA ARG A 283 8.72 -26.98 -22.14
C ARG A 283 7.39 -26.91 -21.40
N HIS A 284 6.33 -26.56 -22.11
CA HIS A 284 4.96 -26.43 -21.62
C HIS A 284 4.01 -27.24 -22.51
N PRO A 285 4.04 -28.58 -22.44
CA PRO A 285 3.21 -29.44 -23.29
C PRO A 285 1.70 -29.24 -23.06
N GLU A 286 1.32 -28.64 -21.93
CA GLU A 286 -0.05 -28.21 -21.63
C GLU A 286 -0.56 -27.06 -22.52
N MET A 287 0.32 -26.40 -23.28
CA MET A 287 0.00 -25.28 -24.17
C MET A 287 -0.64 -25.75 -25.49
N ASP A 288 -1.72 -26.53 -25.41
CA ASP A 288 -2.31 -27.18 -26.59
C ASP A 288 -3.48 -26.39 -27.21
N SER A 289 -4.10 -25.45 -26.47
CA SER A 289 -5.16 -24.58 -26.98
C SER A 289 -4.81 -23.10 -26.91
N LEU A 290 -5.57 -22.26 -27.63
CA LEU A 290 -5.47 -20.80 -27.51
C LEU A 290 -5.62 -20.33 -26.04
N ALA A 291 -6.54 -20.92 -25.29
CA ALA A 291 -6.76 -20.60 -23.88
C ALA A 291 -5.55 -20.92 -23.00
N ASP A 292 -4.84 -22.02 -23.28
CA ASP A 292 -3.64 -22.42 -22.55
C ASP A 292 -2.48 -21.48 -22.87
N VAL A 293 -2.32 -21.07 -24.13
CA VAL A 293 -1.33 -20.07 -24.53
C VAL A 293 -1.65 -18.71 -23.87
N TYR A 294 -2.93 -18.33 -23.76
CA TYR A 294 -3.33 -17.13 -23.01
C TYR A 294 -2.99 -17.24 -21.52
N THR A 295 -3.19 -18.42 -20.93
CA THR A 295 -2.85 -18.69 -19.53
C THR A 295 -1.34 -18.63 -19.31
N LEU A 296 -0.55 -19.29 -20.14
CA LEU A 296 0.91 -19.24 -20.09
C LEU A 296 1.43 -17.81 -20.33
N LYS A 297 0.86 -17.09 -21.30
CA LYS A 297 1.16 -15.67 -21.53
C LYS A 297 0.87 -14.83 -20.30
N LYS A 298 -0.24 -15.10 -19.59
CA LYS A 298 -0.56 -14.46 -18.33
C LYS A 298 0.45 -14.86 -17.26
N MET A 299 0.81 -16.12 -17.09
CA MET A 299 1.83 -16.55 -16.10
C MET A 299 3.21 -15.91 -16.35
N TYR A 300 3.61 -15.75 -17.61
CA TYR A 300 4.85 -15.06 -17.97
C TYR A 300 4.78 -13.53 -17.78
N LEU A 301 3.57 -12.99 -17.60
CA LEU A 301 3.29 -11.58 -17.30
C LEU A 301 3.03 -11.35 -15.79
N ASP A 302 2.39 -12.33 -15.16
CA ASP A 302 1.88 -12.39 -13.80
C ASP A 302 2.72 -13.45 -13.06
N ASP A 303 3.92 -13.07 -12.68
CA ASP A 303 4.83 -13.84 -11.82
C ASP A 303 4.35 -13.80 -10.35
N THR A 304 3.05 -14.06 -10.12
CA THR A 304 2.41 -13.84 -8.81
C THR A 304 2.89 -14.84 -7.77
N SER A 305 3.08 -16.13 -8.13
CA SER A 305 3.51 -17.16 -7.19
C SER A 305 4.95 -16.95 -6.66
N TYR A 306 5.85 -16.42 -7.49
CA TYR A 306 7.20 -16.05 -7.07
C TYR A 306 7.21 -14.75 -6.26
N SER A 307 6.37 -13.78 -6.64
CA SER A 307 6.14 -12.56 -5.85
C SER A 307 5.57 -12.87 -4.47
N ASP A 308 4.65 -13.84 -4.36
CA ASP A 308 4.01 -14.21 -3.09
C ASP A 308 5.00 -14.88 -2.13
N MET A 309 5.86 -15.79 -2.61
CA MET A 309 6.91 -16.37 -1.77
C MET A 309 7.96 -15.34 -1.33
N GLN A 310 8.32 -14.40 -2.21
CA GLN A 310 9.22 -13.32 -1.84
C GLN A 310 8.59 -12.36 -0.83
N ASP A 311 7.31 -12.06 -0.98
CA ASP A 311 6.59 -11.23 -0.03
C ASP A 311 6.51 -11.89 1.33
N LEU A 312 6.31 -13.22 1.41
CA LEU A 312 6.34 -13.97 2.67
C LEU A 312 7.72 -13.91 3.35
N ASP A 313 8.81 -14.11 2.61
CA ASP A 313 10.18 -13.97 3.16
C ASP A 313 10.41 -12.55 3.71
N MET A 314 9.89 -11.53 3.02
CA MET A 314 10.02 -10.13 3.39
C MET A 314 9.11 -9.75 4.56
N ASP A 315 7.93 -10.36 4.66
CA ASP A 315 7.02 -10.24 5.80
C ASP A 315 7.67 -10.82 7.07
N GLU A 316 8.41 -11.94 6.96
CA GLU A 316 9.16 -12.51 8.09
C GLU A 316 10.30 -11.58 8.54
N LEU A 317 11.05 -10.99 7.60
CA LEU A 317 12.09 -10.00 7.91
C LEU A 317 11.49 -8.76 8.58
N PHE A 318 10.32 -8.32 8.13
CA PHE A 318 9.57 -7.24 8.74
C PHE A 318 9.23 -7.55 10.19
N GLN A 319 8.64 -8.71 10.49
CA GLN A 319 8.29 -9.10 11.86
C GLN A 319 9.53 -9.18 12.76
N LYS A 320 10.63 -9.77 12.28
CA LYS A 320 11.90 -9.83 13.02
C LYS A 320 12.42 -8.42 13.33
N ARG A 321 12.32 -7.49 12.38
CA ARG A 321 12.77 -6.10 12.54
C ARG A 321 11.93 -5.34 13.56
N VAL A 322 10.60 -5.43 13.46
CA VAL A 322 9.67 -4.81 14.43
C VAL A 322 9.93 -5.34 15.84
N HIS A 323 10.04 -6.67 15.98
CA HIS A 323 10.28 -7.31 17.28
C HIS A 323 11.61 -6.87 17.93
N SER A 324 12.67 -6.77 17.14
CA SER A 324 14.00 -6.46 17.66
C SER A 324 14.27 -4.97 17.89
N HIS A 325 13.68 -4.06 17.10
CA HIS A 325 14.05 -2.64 17.11
C HIS A 325 12.91 -1.70 17.54
N PHE A 326 11.64 -2.15 17.49
CA PHE A 326 10.49 -1.30 17.80
C PHE A 326 9.69 -1.75 19.02
N ARG A 327 9.84 -3.01 19.46
CA ARG A 327 9.08 -3.57 20.60
C ARG A 327 9.28 -2.81 21.91
N ARG A 328 10.46 -2.21 22.13
CA ARG A 328 10.82 -1.49 23.36
C ARG A 328 10.53 0.01 23.32
N VAL A 329 9.94 0.53 22.24
CA VAL A 329 9.67 1.97 22.09
C VAL A 329 8.93 2.55 23.29
N TYR A 330 7.89 1.86 23.78
CA TYR A 330 7.09 2.33 24.92
C TYR A 330 7.76 2.13 26.28
N SER A 331 8.70 1.18 26.41
CA SER A 331 9.48 1.05 27.65
C SER A 331 10.55 2.13 27.75
N GLU A 332 11.19 2.49 26.63
CA GLU A 332 12.24 3.53 26.59
C GLU A 332 11.66 4.95 26.52
N HIS A 333 10.43 5.11 26.02
CA HIS A 333 9.70 6.39 26.03
C HIS A 333 8.30 6.24 26.65
N PRO A 334 8.19 6.12 27.99
CA PRO A 334 6.90 6.02 28.68
C PRO A 334 5.97 7.20 28.39
N SER A 335 6.51 8.38 28.07
CA SER A 335 5.74 9.55 27.66
C SER A 335 4.93 9.36 26.37
N LEU A 336 5.25 8.35 25.56
CA LEU A 336 4.47 8.01 24.36
C LEU A 336 3.21 7.21 24.70
N VAL A 337 3.12 6.63 25.91
CA VAL A 337 1.94 5.85 26.33
C VAL A 337 0.69 6.72 26.28
N SER A 338 0.74 7.95 26.80
CA SER A 338 -0.38 8.88 26.77
C SER A 338 -0.77 9.29 25.34
N HIS A 339 0.21 9.47 24.44
CA HIS A 339 -0.04 9.65 23.01
C HIS A 339 -0.82 8.45 22.43
N ALA A 340 -0.39 7.22 22.70
CA ALA A 340 -1.10 6.02 22.27
C ALA A 340 -2.52 5.92 22.84
N LEU A 341 -2.69 6.20 24.14
CA LEU A 341 -3.97 6.14 24.84
C LEU A 341 -4.98 7.21 24.38
N ASN A 342 -4.50 8.26 23.70
CA ASN A 342 -5.38 9.24 23.05
C ASN A 342 -5.91 8.77 21.69
N GLY A 343 -5.63 7.52 21.29
CA GLY A 343 -6.06 6.97 20.00
C GLY A 343 -5.11 7.30 18.85
N ASN A 344 -3.93 7.87 19.13
CA ASN A 344 -2.96 8.21 18.08
C ASN A 344 -2.02 7.03 17.78
N PRO A 345 -1.74 6.72 16.50
CA PRO A 345 -0.88 5.61 16.12
C PRO A 345 0.58 6.03 15.90
N ILE A 346 1.48 5.05 15.99
CA ILE A 346 2.81 5.10 15.38
C ILE A 346 2.95 3.86 14.52
N PHE A 347 3.06 4.04 13.20
CA PHE A 347 3.05 2.92 12.28
C PHE A 347 4.47 2.46 11.90
N THR A 348 4.64 1.15 11.77
CA THR A 348 5.76 0.51 11.06
C THR A 348 5.19 -0.32 9.91
N VAL A 349 5.61 -0.05 8.68
CA VAL A 349 4.98 -0.61 7.48
C VAL A 349 6.06 -1.14 6.55
N PRO A 350 5.92 -2.36 6.01
CA PRO A 350 6.87 -2.86 5.03
C PRO A 350 6.64 -2.22 3.64
N ASN A 351 7.69 -1.69 3.01
CA ASN A 351 7.58 -1.01 1.71
C ASN A 351 6.96 -1.90 0.62
N HIS A 352 7.20 -3.21 0.64
CA HIS A 352 6.66 -4.14 -0.37
C HIS A 352 5.14 -4.34 -0.26
N ARG A 353 4.54 -4.10 0.92
CA ARG A 353 3.09 -4.18 1.15
C ARG A 353 2.42 -2.82 1.32
N LEU A 354 3.07 -1.70 0.97
CA LEU A 354 2.45 -0.37 1.07
C LEU A 354 1.04 -0.30 0.44
N PRO A 355 0.78 -0.84 -0.77
CA PRO A 355 -0.57 -0.83 -1.36
C PRO A 355 -1.63 -1.56 -0.53
N LEU A 356 -1.23 -2.58 0.22
CA LEU A 356 -2.12 -3.35 1.08
C LEU A 356 -2.43 -2.61 2.38
N TYR A 357 -1.42 -1.94 2.96
CA TYR A 357 -1.54 -1.36 4.31
C TYR A 357 -1.94 0.12 4.36
N GLN A 358 -1.74 0.89 3.28
CA GLN A 358 -2.12 2.31 3.27
C GLN A 358 -3.60 2.59 3.60
N PRO A 359 -4.59 1.77 3.20
CA PRO A 359 -5.98 1.98 3.60
C PRO A 359 -6.21 2.01 5.11
N TYR A 360 -5.41 1.28 5.90
CA TYR A 360 -5.52 1.26 7.36
C TYR A 360 -4.81 2.45 8.01
N ILE A 361 -3.87 3.09 7.30
CA ILE A 361 -3.10 4.23 7.80
C ILE A 361 -3.78 5.56 7.43
N MET A 362 -4.42 5.57 6.26
CA MET A 362 -5.02 6.74 5.61
C MET A 362 -6.51 6.47 5.34
N PRO A 363 -7.34 6.30 6.39
CA PRO A 363 -8.68 5.76 6.24
C PRO A 363 -9.61 6.64 5.40
N TYR A 364 -9.44 7.97 5.44
CA TYR A 364 -10.25 8.89 4.65
C TYR A 364 -9.82 8.92 3.17
N GLU A 365 -8.52 8.84 2.89
CA GLU A 365 -7.98 8.88 1.53
C GLU A 365 -8.23 7.58 0.73
N TYR A 366 -8.59 6.51 1.42
CA TYR A 366 -8.85 5.18 0.86
C TYR A 366 -10.27 4.67 1.10
N ASP A 367 -11.18 5.50 1.61
CA ASP A 367 -12.57 5.09 1.92
C ASP A 367 -12.65 3.85 2.81
N PHE A 368 -11.72 3.73 3.74
CA PHE A 368 -11.67 2.62 4.66
C PHE A 368 -13.01 2.39 5.39
N PRO A 369 -13.74 3.43 5.86
CA PRO A 369 -15.04 3.22 6.51
C PRO A 369 -16.04 2.50 5.60
N GLU A 370 -16.12 2.92 4.33
CA GLU A 370 -17.04 2.35 3.35
C GLU A 370 -16.63 0.91 2.97
N GLN A 371 -15.33 0.65 2.82
CA GLN A 371 -14.80 -0.69 2.54
C GLN A 371 -15.05 -1.64 3.71
N LEU A 372 -14.82 -1.17 4.94
CA LEU A 372 -15.02 -1.97 6.14
C LEU A 372 -16.51 -2.24 6.38
N LEU A 373 -17.41 -1.25 6.18
CA LEU A 373 -18.85 -1.49 6.27
C LEU A 373 -19.33 -2.54 5.26
N LYS A 374 -18.83 -2.52 4.02
CA LYS A 374 -19.13 -3.58 3.03
C LYS A 374 -18.65 -4.95 3.49
N CYS A 375 -17.46 -5.02 4.08
CA CYS A 375 -16.93 -6.25 4.66
C CYS A 375 -17.81 -6.74 5.83
N LEU A 376 -18.18 -5.85 6.75
CA LEU A 376 -19.05 -6.17 7.89
C LEU A 376 -20.46 -6.62 7.42
N LEU A 377 -21.03 -5.94 6.42
CA LEU A 377 -22.31 -6.31 5.79
C LEU A 377 -22.25 -7.70 5.16
N PHE A 378 -21.15 -8.00 4.45
CA PHE A 378 -20.93 -9.33 3.88
C PHE A 378 -20.86 -10.43 4.96
N ASN A 379 -20.40 -10.07 6.16
CA ASN A 379 -20.40 -10.93 7.34
C ASN A 379 -21.70 -10.78 8.17
N GLY A 380 -22.78 -10.23 7.62
CA GLY A 380 -24.13 -10.23 8.21
C GLY A 380 -24.52 -9.01 9.04
N LEU A 381 -23.65 -8.01 9.20
CA LEU A 381 -23.97 -6.83 10.00
C LEU A 381 -25.02 -5.97 9.28
N ASN A 382 -26.11 -5.61 9.97
CA ASN A 382 -26.94 -4.48 9.53
C ASN A 382 -26.15 -3.17 9.75
N THR A 383 -25.77 -2.51 8.64
CA THR A 383 -24.93 -1.31 8.65
C THR A 383 -25.69 -0.02 8.91
N ASP A 384 -27.02 -0.05 9.03
CA ASP A 384 -27.82 1.14 9.27
C ASP A 384 -27.52 1.75 10.64
N GLY A 385 -27.37 3.08 10.68
CA GLY A 385 -27.16 3.85 11.91
C GLY A 385 -25.75 3.76 12.52
N TRP A 386 -24.81 3.05 11.88
CA TRP A 386 -23.41 2.99 12.33
C TRP A 386 -22.66 4.25 11.89
N GLU A 387 -22.08 4.96 12.85
CA GLU A 387 -21.31 6.18 12.61
C GLU A 387 -19.82 5.88 12.80
N TYR A 388 -19.01 6.19 11.78
CA TYR A 388 -17.56 6.04 11.85
C TYR A 388 -16.94 7.14 12.73
N GLN A 389 -15.99 6.76 13.58
CA GLN A 389 -15.23 7.67 14.42
C GLN A 389 -13.73 7.39 14.30
N HIS A 390 -12.95 8.47 14.26
CA HIS A 390 -11.50 8.43 14.21
C HIS A 390 -10.93 9.65 14.97
N PRO A 391 -10.42 9.48 16.21
CA PRO A 391 -10.41 8.24 17.00
C PRO A 391 -11.80 7.83 17.49
N LEU A 392 -12.00 6.53 17.74
CA LEU A 392 -13.22 6.01 18.37
C LEU A 392 -13.15 6.22 19.87
N ARG A 393 -14.19 6.82 20.46
CA ARG A 393 -14.29 7.06 21.91
C ARG A 393 -15.27 6.08 22.56
N ILE A 394 -14.81 5.35 23.56
CA ILE A 394 -15.61 4.39 24.34
C ILE A 394 -15.67 4.86 25.79
N ILE A 395 -16.89 5.04 26.30
CA ILE A 395 -17.14 5.45 27.68
C ILE A 395 -17.47 4.20 28.50
N ARG A 396 -16.71 3.96 29.55
CA ARG A 396 -16.91 2.84 30.47
C ARG A 396 -17.94 3.16 31.56
N GLN A 397 -18.31 2.15 32.33
CA GLN A 397 -19.27 2.32 33.43
C GLN A 397 -18.76 3.31 34.49
N ASP A 398 -17.46 3.26 34.79
CA ASP A 398 -16.77 4.17 35.72
C ASP A 398 -16.50 5.59 35.16
N GLN A 399 -17.11 5.94 34.02
CA GLN A 399 -16.90 7.19 33.28
C GLN A 399 -15.49 7.39 32.72
N THR A 400 -14.62 6.37 32.78
CA THR A 400 -13.33 6.42 32.08
C THR A 400 -13.55 6.41 30.57
N GLU A 401 -12.92 7.35 29.89
CA GLU A 401 -12.87 7.37 28.43
C GLU A 401 -11.65 6.60 27.92
N LEU A 402 -11.90 5.60 27.07
CA LEU A 402 -10.87 4.91 26.31
C LEU A 402 -10.99 5.28 24.84
N ARG A 403 -9.85 5.38 24.17
CA ARG A 403 -9.79 5.67 22.73
C ARG A 403 -9.12 4.55 21.99
N PHE A 404 -9.68 4.21 20.84
CA PHE A 404 -9.09 3.33 19.84
C PHE A 404 -8.78 4.16 18.59
N PHE A 405 -7.85 3.68 17.75
CA PHE A 405 -7.42 4.44 16.58
C PHE A 405 -8.60 4.80 15.67
N GLN A 406 -9.51 3.85 15.47
CA GLN A 406 -10.70 4.06 14.67
C GLN A 406 -11.78 3.02 15.00
N GLY A 407 -12.98 3.23 14.47
CA GLY A 407 -14.05 2.24 14.53
C GLY A 407 -15.42 2.85 14.29
N PHE A 408 -16.46 2.15 14.70
CA PHE A 408 -17.84 2.59 14.57
C PHE A 408 -18.56 2.60 15.91
N CYS A 409 -19.51 3.50 16.07
CA CYS A 409 -20.46 3.50 17.17
C CYS A 409 -21.90 3.41 16.65
N HIS A 410 -22.75 2.74 17.42
CA HIS A 410 -24.19 2.65 17.19
C HIS A 410 -24.93 2.89 18.50
N LYS A 411 -25.96 3.73 18.47
CA LYS A 411 -26.75 4.09 19.67
C LYS A 411 -27.37 2.89 20.38
N LYS A 412 -27.75 1.86 19.61
CA LYS A 412 -28.41 0.63 20.10
C LYS A 412 -27.44 -0.54 20.30
N TYR A 413 -26.46 -0.70 19.40
CA TYR A 413 -25.67 -1.95 19.29
C TYR A 413 -24.27 -1.83 19.90
N GLY A 414 -23.87 -0.64 20.36
CA GLY A 414 -22.59 -0.42 21.03
C GLY A 414 -21.49 0.00 20.06
N TYR A 415 -20.31 -0.59 20.20
CA TYR A 415 -19.09 -0.14 19.51
C TYR A 415 -18.42 -1.26 18.73
N ILE A 416 -17.87 -0.94 17.57
CA ILE A 416 -16.91 -1.79 16.84
C ILE A 416 -15.56 -1.05 16.85
N ALA A 417 -14.66 -1.43 17.75
CA ALA A 417 -13.32 -0.86 17.85
C ALA A 417 -12.36 -1.58 16.91
N CYS A 418 -11.57 -0.85 16.14
CA CYS A 418 -10.72 -1.40 15.09
C CYS A 418 -9.25 -1.09 15.36
N GLU A 419 -8.40 -2.12 15.40
CA GLU A 419 -6.97 -1.99 15.70
C GLU A 419 -6.12 -2.85 14.78
N HIS A 420 -4.97 -2.31 14.33
CA HIS A 420 -4.06 -3.05 13.45
C HIS A 420 -2.79 -3.50 14.17
N LEU A 421 -2.79 -4.75 14.62
CA LEU A 421 -1.72 -5.31 15.46
C LEU A 421 -0.37 -5.50 14.77
N THR A 422 -0.39 -5.65 13.44
CA THR A 422 0.81 -5.93 12.64
C THR A 422 1.65 -4.67 12.40
N ILE A 423 1.00 -3.52 12.18
CA ILE A 423 1.69 -2.30 11.73
C ILE A 423 1.58 -1.15 12.71
N ASP A 424 0.62 -1.14 13.64
CA ASP A 424 0.49 -0.08 14.64
C ASP A 424 1.18 -0.46 15.95
N LEU A 425 2.28 0.22 16.28
CA LEU A 425 3.01 0.00 17.52
C LEU A 425 2.18 0.39 18.76
N SER A 426 1.25 1.31 18.62
CA SER A 426 0.40 1.84 19.70
C SER A 426 -0.80 0.94 20.02
N SER A 427 -1.22 0.09 19.08
CA SER A 427 -2.39 -0.77 19.21
C SER A 427 -2.35 -1.65 20.46
N ARG A 428 -1.21 -2.31 20.71
CA ARG A 428 -1.02 -3.19 21.88
C ARG A 428 -1.20 -2.42 23.20
N ILE A 429 -0.72 -1.18 23.28
CA ILE A 429 -0.85 -0.34 24.48
C ILE A 429 -2.31 -0.01 24.76
N ARG A 430 -3.07 0.37 23.72
CA ARG A 430 -4.51 0.66 23.84
C ARG A 430 -5.31 -0.57 24.27
N ILE A 431 -5.04 -1.72 23.63
CA ILE A 431 -5.74 -2.97 23.95
C ILE A 431 -5.40 -3.45 25.37
N GLN A 432 -4.12 -3.39 25.79
CA GLN A 432 -3.73 -3.73 27.16
C GLN A 432 -4.45 -2.85 28.18
N LYS A 433 -4.50 -1.54 27.95
CA LYS A 433 -5.19 -0.61 28.85
C LYS A 433 -6.68 -0.91 28.92
N PHE A 434 -7.31 -1.27 27.80
CA PHE A 434 -8.70 -1.68 27.74
C PHE A 434 -8.99 -2.90 28.64
N PHE A 435 -8.18 -3.96 28.56
CA PHE A 435 -8.41 -5.17 29.37
C PHE A 435 -7.94 -5.06 30.84
N GLN A 436 -6.85 -4.32 31.12
CA GLN A 436 -6.33 -4.15 32.49
C GLN A 436 -7.30 -3.42 33.42
N SER A 437 -8.19 -2.61 32.86
CA SER A 437 -8.95 -1.63 33.62
C SER A 437 -10.21 -2.23 34.28
N GLY A 438 -10.45 -3.55 34.17
CA GLY A 438 -11.31 -4.37 35.04
C GLY A 438 -12.84 -4.13 35.03
N THR A 439 -13.32 -2.95 34.64
CA THR A 439 -14.74 -2.61 34.56
C THR A 439 -15.35 -2.93 33.19
N ASP A 440 -16.54 -3.51 33.17
CA ASP A 440 -17.19 -3.80 31.89
C ASP A 440 -17.54 -2.50 31.15
N ALA A 441 -17.53 -2.56 29.82
CA ALA A 441 -18.05 -1.47 29.01
C ALA A 441 -19.55 -1.27 29.29
N LYS A 442 -20.01 -0.01 29.25
CA LYS A 442 -21.42 0.33 29.48
C LYS A 442 -22.33 -0.33 28.43
N THR A 443 -21.83 -0.48 27.22
CA THR A 443 -22.50 -1.09 26.07
C THR A 443 -21.60 -2.17 25.47
N PRO A 444 -22.13 -3.06 24.60
CA PRO A 444 -21.32 -4.04 23.89
C PRO A 444 -20.16 -3.41 23.13
N VAL A 445 -19.00 -4.08 23.14
CA VAL A 445 -17.79 -3.70 22.39
C VAL A 445 -17.28 -4.89 21.61
N PHE A 446 -17.26 -4.76 20.28
CA PHE A 446 -16.65 -5.71 19.36
C PHE A 446 -15.27 -5.18 18.99
N LEU A 447 -14.21 -5.82 19.48
CA LEU A 447 -12.84 -5.46 19.16
C LEU A 447 -12.39 -6.23 17.92
N LEU A 448 -12.36 -5.55 16.77
CA LEU A 448 -11.96 -6.08 15.48
C LEU A 448 -10.45 -5.84 15.23
N LEU A 449 -9.68 -6.93 15.22
CA LEU A 449 -8.24 -6.90 15.13
C LEU A 449 -7.76 -7.28 13.72
N PHE A 450 -7.04 -6.36 13.06
CA PHE A 450 -6.35 -6.64 11.80
C PHE A 450 -4.98 -7.23 12.10
N SER A 451 -4.81 -8.52 11.80
CA SER A 451 -3.59 -9.24 12.12
C SER A 451 -3.37 -10.40 11.17
N SER A 452 -2.13 -10.87 11.05
CA SER A 452 -1.85 -12.15 10.40
C SER A 452 -2.22 -13.30 11.33
N VAL A 453 -2.67 -14.43 10.76
CA VAL A 453 -3.03 -15.65 11.48
C VAL A 453 -1.91 -16.17 12.41
N GLN A 454 -0.66 -15.87 12.11
CA GLN A 454 0.51 -16.27 12.91
C GLN A 454 0.57 -15.58 14.29
N ASN A 455 -0.16 -14.48 14.49
CA ASN A 455 -0.15 -13.69 15.73
C ASN A 455 -1.28 -14.06 16.70
N LEU A 456 -2.02 -15.15 16.47
CA LEU A 456 -3.18 -15.52 17.30
C LEU A 456 -2.82 -15.77 18.77
N THR A 457 -1.71 -16.44 19.04
CA THR A 457 -1.23 -16.69 20.40
C THR A 457 -0.92 -15.39 21.15
N ASP A 458 -0.34 -14.42 20.44
CA ASP A 458 -0.10 -13.07 20.97
C ASP A 458 -1.43 -12.37 21.30
N ILE A 459 -2.45 -12.49 20.45
CA ILE A 459 -3.79 -11.92 20.66
C ILE A 459 -4.47 -12.55 21.89
N GLU A 460 -4.49 -13.88 21.98
CA GLU A 460 -5.04 -14.60 23.13
C GLU A 460 -4.34 -14.17 24.42
N SER A 461 -3.02 -14.00 24.37
CA SER A 461 -2.24 -13.55 25.52
C SER A 461 -2.55 -12.10 25.94
N LEU A 462 -2.94 -11.26 24.98
CA LEU A 462 -3.29 -9.85 25.17
C LEU A 462 -4.70 -9.68 25.72
N CYS A 463 -5.60 -10.61 25.38
CA CYS A 463 -7.04 -10.53 25.63
C CYS A 463 -7.54 -11.55 26.67
N LYS A 464 -6.68 -12.08 27.55
CA LYS A 464 -6.88 -13.29 28.38
C LYS A 464 -8.19 -13.40 29.19
N THR A 465 -8.92 -12.31 29.42
CA THR A 465 -10.24 -12.31 30.06
C THR A 465 -11.08 -11.18 29.49
N PRO A 466 -11.76 -11.36 28.35
CA PRO A 466 -12.69 -10.34 27.87
C PRO A 466 -13.83 -10.20 28.87
N GLY A 467 -14.19 -8.95 29.19
CA GLY A 467 -15.34 -8.64 30.03
C GLY A 467 -16.65 -9.16 29.39
N LYS A 468 -17.73 -9.28 30.16
CA LYS A 468 -18.99 -9.92 29.70
C LYS A 468 -19.58 -9.26 28.44
N ASN A 469 -19.28 -7.98 28.22
CA ASN A 469 -19.76 -7.19 27.08
C ASN A 469 -18.71 -7.00 25.97
N THR A 470 -17.62 -7.77 25.97
CA THR A 470 -16.56 -7.65 24.96
C THR A 470 -16.47 -8.92 24.11
N THR A 471 -16.48 -8.75 22.79
CA THR A 471 -16.18 -9.83 21.85
C THR A 471 -14.95 -9.46 21.04
N VAL A 472 -13.97 -10.38 20.96
CA VAL A 472 -12.74 -10.16 20.20
C VAL A 472 -12.82 -10.90 18.87
N LEU A 473 -12.70 -10.14 17.79
CA LEU A 473 -12.81 -10.58 16.41
C LEU A 473 -11.47 -10.33 15.68
N MET A 474 -11.22 -11.08 14.62
CA MET A 474 -10.02 -10.95 13.81
C MET A 474 -10.34 -10.97 12.31
N ILE A 475 -9.62 -10.13 11.54
CA ILE A 475 -9.55 -10.18 10.08
C ILE A 475 -8.09 -10.41 9.67
N ASP A 476 -7.87 -11.33 8.73
CA ASP A 476 -6.55 -11.54 8.14
C ASP A 476 -6.14 -10.34 7.28
N CYS A 477 -5.14 -9.59 7.76
CA CYS A 477 -4.65 -8.37 7.10
C CYS A 477 -3.79 -8.64 5.87
N SER A 478 -3.49 -9.90 5.53
CA SER A 478 -2.80 -10.26 4.28
C SER A 478 -3.67 -10.06 3.03
N ARG A 479 -4.99 -9.91 3.22
CA ARG A 479 -5.97 -9.75 2.15
C ARG A 479 -6.56 -8.33 2.15
N PRO A 480 -6.68 -7.67 1.00
CA PRO A 480 -7.35 -6.38 0.90
C PRO A 480 -8.85 -6.48 1.25
N LEU A 481 -9.38 -5.47 1.94
CA LEU A 481 -10.81 -5.39 2.30
C LEU A 481 -11.75 -5.27 1.10
N HIS A 482 -11.27 -4.68 0.00
CA HIS A 482 -12.06 -4.46 -1.22
C HIS A 482 -12.11 -5.66 -2.17
N LEU A 483 -11.58 -6.82 -1.77
CA LEU A 483 -11.76 -8.06 -2.55
C LEU A 483 -13.24 -8.42 -2.66
N ASN A 484 -13.59 -9.14 -3.72
CA ASN A 484 -14.91 -9.71 -3.89
C ASN A 484 -14.78 -11.24 -4.05
N PRO A 485 -15.17 -12.05 -3.05
CA PRO A 485 -15.76 -11.63 -1.77
C PRO A 485 -14.74 -10.94 -0.83
N PRO A 486 -15.19 -10.06 0.09
CA PRO A 486 -14.35 -9.49 1.16
C PRO A 486 -13.80 -10.58 2.09
N PRO A 487 -12.74 -10.28 2.88
CA PRO A 487 -12.21 -11.25 3.84
C PRO A 487 -13.24 -11.60 4.92
N ALA A 488 -13.24 -12.87 5.34
CA ALA A 488 -14.09 -13.34 6.43
C ALA A 488 -13.59 -12.82 7.79
N ILE A 489 -14.52 -12.70 8.73
CA ILE A 489 -14.24 -12.33 10.13
C ILE A 489 -14.29 -13.59 10.99
N PHE A 490 -13.37 -13.70 11.94
CA PHE A 490 -13.21 -14.87 12.81
C PHE A 490 -13.27 -14.49 14.28
N LEU A 491 -13.65 -15.43 15.15
CA LEU A 491 -13.35 -15.31 16.58
C LEU A 491 -11.84 -15.40 16.80
N ALA A 492 -11.33 -14.58 17.72
CA ALA A 492 -9.93 -14.58 18.12
C ALA A 492 -9.65 -15.58 19.26
N ASP A 493 -10.09 -16.84 19.10
CA ASP A 493 -10.04 -17.90 20.11
C ASP A 493 -9.35 -19.19 19.62
N GLY A 494 -8.50 -19.06 18.60
CA GLY A 494 -7.76 -20.17 18.01
C GLY A 494 -8.59 -21.09 17.09
N SER A 495 -9.92 -21.12 17.23
CA SER A 495 -10.82 -21.96 16.43
C SER A 495 -10.86 -21.55 14.95
N LYS A 496 -10.60 -20.26 14.68
CA LYS A 496 -10.71 -19.63 13.34
C LYS A 496 -12.04 -19.94 12.66
N LEU A 497 -13.11 -20.10 13.43
CA LEU A 497 -14.43 -20.28 12.86
C LEU A 497 -14.94 -18.93 12.31
N PRO A 498 -15.37 -18.88 11.03
CA PRO A 498 -15.93 -17.67 10.48
C PRO A 498 -17.23 -17.34 11.21
N VAL A 499 -17.45 -16.05 11.43
CA VAL A 499 -18.60 -15.56 12.16
C VAL A 499 -19.56 -14.78 11.28
N ILE A 500 -20.82 -14.75 11.70
CA ILE A 500 -21.84 -13.86 11.18
C ILE A 500 -22.34 -12.97 12.32
N PHE A 501 -22.53 -11.70 12.02
CA PHE A 501 -23.26 -10.77 12.87
C PHE A 501 -24.77 -11.06 12.76
N GLU A 502 -25.43 -11.24 13.89
CA GLU A 502 -26.89 -11.39 13.98
C GLU A 502 -27.46 -10.20 14.76
N CYS A 503 -28.24 -9.37 14.07
CA CYS A 503 -28.98 -8.28 14.69
C CYS A 503 -30.35 -8.81 15.12
N ASP A 504 -30.56 -9.00 16.42
CA ASP A 504 -31.87 -9.35 16.96
C ASP A 504 -32.68 -8.06 17.15
N GLU A 505 -33.68 -7.84 16.31
CA GLU A 505 -34.51 -6.64 16.36
C GLU A 505 -35.36 -6.59 17.64
N PHE A 506 -35.69 -7.74 18.22
CA PHE A 506 -36.67 -7.90 19.31
C PHE A 506 -36.09 -7.53 20.67
N ASP A 507 -34.88 -8.00 21.00
CA ASP A 507 -34.17 -7.59 22.20
C ASP A 507 -33.18 -6.44 21.97
N GLY A 508 -32.92 -6.14 20.70
CA GLY A 508 -32.07 -5.06 20.28
C GLY A 508 -30.58 -5.30 20.45
N GLN A 509 -30.16 -6.55 20.55
CA GLN A 509 -28.76 -6.92 20.71
C GLN A 509 -28.11 -7.31 19.39
N LEU A 510 -26.81 -7.02 19.29
CA LEU A 510 -25.95 -7.56 18.25
C LEU A 510 -25.25 -8.80 18.82
N ARG A 511 -25.45 -9.96 18.20
CA ARG A 511 -24.82 -11.22 18.58
C ARG A 511 -23.89 -11.71 17.48
N ILE A 512 -23.00 -12.62 17.83
CA ILE A 512 -22.07 -13.28 16.91
C ILE A 512 -22.41 -14.76 16.88
N VAL A 513 -22.64 -15.30 15.69
CA VAL A 513 -22.93 -16.73 15.47
C VAL A 513 -21.80 -17.34 14.66
N THR A 514 -21.28 -18.48 15.09
CA THR A 514 -20.28 -19.23 14.32
C THR A 514 -20.96 -20.00 13.19
N ARG A 515 -20.44 -19.88 11.96
CA ARG A 515 -20.83 -20.79 10.87
C ARG A 515 -20.22 -22.15 11.18
N LYS A 516 -21.05 -23.12 11.57
CA LYS A 516 -20.66 -24.53 11.42
C LYS A 516 -20.66 -24.79 9.91
N GLU A 517 -19.53 -25.23 9.37
CA GLU A 517 -19.48 -25.73 8.00
C GLU A 517 -20.52 -26.85 7.89
N THR A 518 -21.61 -26.60 7.17
CA THR A 518 -22.42 -27.68 6.62
C THR A 518 -21.59 -28.29 5.49
N CYS A 519 -21.10 -29.52 5.73
CA CYS A 519 -20.40 -30.34 4.74
C CYS A 519 -21.12 -30.41 3.40
#